data_AF-A0A7D5GL35-F1
#
_entry.id   AF-A0A7D5GL35-F1
#
_cell.length_a   1.000
_cell.length_b   1.000
_cell.length_c   1.000
_cell.angle_alpha   90.00
_cell.angle_beta   90.00
_cell.angle_gamma   90.00
#
_symmetry.space_group_name_H-M   'P 1'
#
loop_
_entity.id
_entity.type
_entity.pdbx_description
1 polymer ?
#
loop_
_entity_poly.entity_id
_entity_poly.type
_entity_poly.pdbx_seq_one_letter_code
_entity_poly.pdbx_strand_id
1 'polypeptide(L)'
;MRSPSVASFARGFAALSLLGLVLSVTAVAVVAVGAESVQTWGTYFLMEQAMAVGTPLVLAFAGCSLVAGFLLVWVAGDGERGA
;
A
#
# COMPACT_ATOMS: atom_id res chain seq x y z
N MET A 1 -15.25 25.05 -7.42
CA MET A 1 -16.04 23.80 -7.42
C MET A 1 -15.27 22.74 -8.19
N ARG A 2 -14.77 21.70 -7.53
CA ARG A 2 -14.23 20.50 -8.23
C ARG A 2 -15.33 19.46 -8.36
N SER A 3 -15.34 18.75 -9.48
CA SER A 3 -16.40 17.79 -9.80
C SER A 3 -16.39 16.59 -8.84
N PRO A 4 -17.54 15.96 -8.56
CA PRO A 4 -17.64 14.75 -7.74
C PRO A 4 -16.73 13.60 -8.21
N SER A 5 -16.30 13.61 -9.48
CA SER A 5 -15.31 12.68 -10.01
C SER A 5 -13.94 12.77 -9.32
N VAL A 6 -13.50 13.96 -8.89
CA VAL A 6 -12.20 14.16 -8.23
C VAL A 6 -12.19 13.53 -6.84
N ALA A 7 -13.29 13.69 -6.09
CA ALA A 7 -13.43 13.09 -4.76
C ALA A 7 -13.51 11.56 -4.83
N SER A 8 -14.28 11.02 -5.78
CA SER A 8 -14.34 9.56 -6.01
C SER A 8 -12.99 9.00 -6.44
N PHE A 9 -12.25 9.70 -7.30
CA PHE A 9 -10.89 9.31 -7.68
C PHE A 9 -9.95 9.27 -6.47
N ALA A 10 -9.93 10.33 -5.65
CA ALA A 10 -9.05 10.40 -4.49
C ALA A 10 -9.32 9.25 -3.50
N ARG A 11 -10.59 8.92 -3.27
CA ARG A 11 -11.00 7.76 -2.44
C ARG A 11 -10.57 6.43 -3.05
N GLY A 12 -10.81 6.23 -4.34
CA GLY A 12 -10.40 5.02 -5.05
C GLY A 12 -8.89 4.82 -5.04
N PHE A 13 -8.13 5.87 -5.31
CA PHE A 13 -6.67 5.86 -5.26
C PHE A 13 -6.14 5.55 -3.86
N ALA A 14 -6.72 6.16 -2.82
CA ALA A 14 -6.35 5.86 -1.44
C ALA A 14 -6.62 4.39 -1.05
N ALA A 15 -7.81 3.89 -1.39
CA ALA A 15 -8.20 2.52 -1.10
C ALA A 15 -7.28 1.51 -1.81
N LEU A 16 -7.00 1.71 -3.09
CA LEU A 16 -6.12 0.82 -3.86
C LEU A 16 -4.67 0.88 -3.38
N SER A 17 -4.17 2.07 -3.03
CA SER A 17 -2.81 2.22 -2.51
C SER A 17 -2.62 1.51 -1.19
N LEU A 18 -3.58 1.67 -0.27
CA LEU A 18 -3.55 1.02 1.04
C LEU A 18 -3.75 -0.49 0.91
N LEU A 19 -4.68 -0.94 0.07
CA LEU A 19 -4.90 -2.36 -0.17
C LEU A 19 -3.65 -3.02 -0.76
N GLY A 20 -3.04 -2.39 -1.76
CA GLY A 20 -1.78 -2.85 -2.35
C GLY A 20 -0.65 -2.94 -1.33
N LEU A 21 -0.55 -1.95 -0.43
CA LEU A 21 0.42 -1.96 0.67
C LEU A 21 0.20 -3.17 1.59
N VAL A 22 -1.03 -3.35 2.08
CA VAL A 22 -1.39 -4.43 3.01
C VAL A 22 -1.15 -5.79 2.37
N LEU A 23 -1.57 -5.99 1.13
CA LEU A 23 -1.36 -7.25 0.41
C LEU A 23 0.13 -7.53 0.20
N SER A 24 0.93 -6.52 -0.16
CA SER A 24 2.38 -6.67 -0.36
C SER A 24 3.08 -7.07 0.94
N VAL A 25 2.77 -6.39 2.05
CA VAL A 25 3.34 -6.73 3.37
C VAL A 25 2.90 -8.12 3.81
N THR A 26 1.62 -8.46 3.63
CA THR A 26 1.08 -9.77 4.01
C THR A 26 1.74 -10.90 3.23
N ALA A 27 1.95 -10.73 1.91
CA ALA A 27 2.60 -11.74 1.09
C ALA A 27 4.03 -12.03 1.57
N VAL A 28 4.82 -10.98 1.84
CA VAL A 28 6.19 -11.13 2.37
C VAL A 28 6.16 -11.78 3.75
N ALA A 29 5.23 -11.38 4.62
CA ALA A 29 5.09 -11.95 5.95
C ALA A 29 4.74 -13.45 5.92
N VAL A 30 3.85 -13.87 5.01
CA VAL A 30 3.51 -15.30 4.82
C VAL A 30 4.73 -16.11 4.42
N VAL A 31 5.56 -15.60 3.49
CA VAL A 31 6.80 -16.29 3.08
C VAL A 31 7.78 -16.38 4.26
N ALA A 32 7.94 -15.30 5.03
CA ALA A 32 8.83 -15.29 6.19
C ALA A 32 8.40 -16.29 7.27
N VAL A 33 7.11 -16.31 7.61
CA VAL A 33 6.54 -17.29 8.56
C VAL A 33 6.71 -18.72 8.04
N GLY A 34 6.46 -18.94 6.74
CA GLY A 34 6.67 -20.23 6.10
C GLY A 34 8.13 -20.69 6.19
N ALA A 35 9.08 -19.79 5.89
CA ALA A 35 10.49 -20.10 5.98
C ALA A 35 10.93 -20.45 7.41
N GLU A 36 10.44 -19.72 8.40
CA GLU A 36 10.74 -19.99 9.80
C GLU A 36 10.08 -21.28 10.32
N SER A 37 8.96 -21.71 9.74
CA SER A 37 8.32 -22.97 10.13
C SER A 37 9.04 -24.22 9.61
N VAL A 38 9.71 -24.13 8.46
CA VAL A 38 10.35 -25.26 7.78
C VAL A 38 11.87 -25.28 8.01
N GLN A 39 12.49 -24.11 8.18
CA GLN A 39 13.91 -23.93 8.53
C GLN A 39 14.90 -24.64 7.58
N THR A 40 14.62 -24.59 6.28
CA THR A 40 15.55 -25.09 5.25
C THR A 40 16.24 -23.95 4.52
N TRP A 41 17.43 -24.20 4.00
CA TRP A 41 18.14 -23.24 3.14
C TRP A 41 17.30 -22.79 1.93
N GLY A 42 16.55 -23.71 1.31
CA GLY A 42 15.69 -23.38 0.18
C GLY A 42 14.58 -22.39 0.55
N THR A 43 13.97 -22.56 1.74
CA THR A 43 12.93 -21.63 2.19
C THR A 43 13.47 -20.27 2.59
N TYR A 44 14.68 -20.21 3.15
CA TYR A 44 15.35 -18.92 3.42
C TYR A 44 15.72 -18.19 2.12
N PHE A 45 16.15 -18.90 1.07
CA PHE A 45 16.40 -18.28 -0.24
C PHE A 45 15.13 -17.72 -0.90
N LEU A 46 14.00 -18.43 -0.74
CA LEU A 46 12.70 -17.92 -1.17
C LEU A 46 12.29 -16.66 -0.38
N MET A 47 12.58 -16.63 0.93
CA MET A 47 12.37 -15.44 1.75
C MET A 47 13.24 -14.27 1.28
N GLU A 48 14.52 -14.48 0.98
CA GLU A 48 15.39 -13.43 0.42
C GLU A 48 14.86 -12.88 -0.90
N GLN A 49 14.44 -13.75 -1.83
CA GLN A 49 13.81 -13.31 -3.08
C GLN A 49 12.51 -12.55 -2.83
N ALA A 50 11.66 -13.03 -1.92
CA ALA A 50 10.42 -12.35 -1.55
C ALA A 50 10.69 -10.97 -0.95
N MET A 51 11.73 -10.81 -0.13
CA MET A 51 12.16 -9.51 0.41
C MET A 51 12.69 -8.59 -0.69
N ALA A 52 13.50 -9.12 -1.61
CA ALA A 52 14.08 -8.34 -2.71
C ALA A 52 13.00 -7.76 -3.65
N VAL A 53 11.95 -8.54 -3.95
CA VAL A 53 10.82 -8.08 -4.77
C VAL A 53 9.79 -7.29 -3.95
N GLY A 54 9.52 -7.73 -2.72
CA GLY A 54 8.50 -7.13 -1.86
C GLY A 54 8.87 -5.74 -1.38
N THR A 55 10.13 -5.49 -1.04
CA THR A 55 10.60 -4.18 -0.53
C THR A 55 10.27 -3.02 -1.46
N PRO A 56 10.64 -3.03 -2.76
CA PRO A 56 10.30 -1.92 -3.65
C PRO A 56 8.78 -1.76 -3.85
N LEU A 57 8.00 -2.84 -3.86
CA LEU A 57 6.53 -2.77 -3.94
C LEU A 57 5.91 -2.13 -2.71
N VAL A 58 6.34 -2.56 -1.52
CA VAL A 58 5.89 -1.99 -0.24
C VAL A 58 6.23 -0.51 -0.18
N LEU A 59 7.45 -0.11 -0.58
CA LEU A 59 7.85 1.31 -0.61
C LEU A 59 7.00 2.12 -1.58
N ALA A 60 6.72 1.61 -2.77
CA ALA A 60 5.87 2.28 -3.75
C ALA A 60 4.45 2.49 -3.21
N PHE A 61 3.82 1.44 -2.67
CA PHE A 61 2.48 1.56 -2.11
C PHE A 61 2.43 2.39 -0.83
N ALA A 62 3.47 2.37 -0.01
CA ALA A 62 3.59 3.25 1.16
C ALA A 62 3.65 4.73 0.72
N GLY A 63 4.48 5.06 -0.28
CA GLY A 63 4.54 6.39 -0.87
C GLY A 63 3.19 6.83 -1.44
N CYS A 64 2.54 5.97 -2.24
CA CYS A 64 1.20 6.25 -2.77
C CYS A 64 0.17 6.47 -1.66
N SER A 65 0.22 5.68 -0.58
CA SER A 65 -0.69 5.81 0.56
C SER A 65 -0.52 7.15 1.28
N LEU A 66 0.73 7.61 1.47
CA LEU A 66 1.01 8.94 2.03
C LEU A 66 0.42 10.04 1.14
N VAL A 67 0.73 10.01 -0.17
CA VAL A 67 0.22 10.98 -1.14
C VAL A 67 -1.31 10.97 -1.18
N ALA A 68 -1.93 9.80 -1.16
CA ALA A 68 -3.37 9.65 -1.15
C ALA A 68 -4.01 10.22 0.13
N GLY A 69 -3.36 10.06 1.28
CA GLY A 69 -3.79 10.67 2.55
C GLY A 69 -3.84 12.20 2.45
N PHE A 70 -2.77 12.82 1.94
CA PHE A 70 -2.75 14.27 1.70
C PHE A 70 -3.83 14.72 0.70
N LEU A 71 -4.01 13.95 -0.38
CA LEU A 71 -5.02 14.25 -1.40
C LEU A 71 -6.43 14.23 -0.80
N LEU A 72 -6.74 13.24 0.06
CA LEU A 72 -8.03 13.16 0.75
C LEU A 72 -8.27 14.35 1.68
N VAL A 73 -7.29 14.71 2.51
CA VAL A 73 -7.40 15.88 3.41
C VAL A 73 -7.64 17.16 2.62
N TRP A 74 -6.91 17.33 1.52
CA TRP A 74 -7.05 18.52 0.70
C TRP A 74 -8.41 18.60 0.00
N VAL A 75 -8.93 17.49 -0.54
CA VAL A 75 -10.29 17.44 -1.12
C VAL A 75 -11.35 17.71 -0.04
N ALA A 76 -11.15 17.24 1.19
CA ALA A 76 -12.08 17.46 2.29
C ALA A 76 -12.11 18.93 2.74
N GLY A 77 -10.96 19.57 2.93
CA GLY A 77 -10.86 20.96 3.39
C GLY A 77 -11.44 21.99 2.41
N ASP A 78 -11.41 21.69 1.10
CA ASP A 78 -12.10 22.52 0.10
C ASP A 78 -13.63 22.35 0.13
N GLY A 79 -14.12 21.19 0.57
CA GLY A 79 -15.56 20.96 0.77
C GLY A 79 -16.15 21.82 1.89
N GLU A 80 -15.37 22.08 2.94
CA GLU A 80 -15.78 22.93 4.07
C GLU A 80 -15.71 24.43 3.76
N ARG A 81 -14.89 24.85 2.79
CA ARG A 81 -14.74 26.28 2.39
C ARG A 81 -15.79 26.76 1.40
N GLY A 82 -16.54 25.83 0.80
CA GLY A 82 -17.58 26.12 -0.20
C GLY A 82 -19.02 25.94 0.30
N ALA A 83 -19.21 25.57 1.57
CA ALA A 83 -20.48 25.48 2.27
C ALA A 83 -20.72 26.73 3.12
#